data_AF-A0AAV4P881-F1
#
_entry.id   AF-A0AAV4P881-F1
#
_cell.length_a   1.000
_cell.length_b   1.000
_cell.length_c   1.000
_cell.angle_alpha   90.00
_cell.angle_beta   90.00
_cell.angle_gamma   90.00
#
_symmetry.space_group_name_H-M   'P 1'
#
loop_
_entity.id
_entity.type
_entity.pdbx_description
1 polymer ?
#
loop_
_entity_poly.entity_id
_entity_poly.type
_entity_poly.pdbx_seq_one_letter_code
_entity_poly.pdbx_strand_id
1 'polypeptide(L)'
;MGASGLTGRYAIEELSYSVKSSGVKWAIAGRNLEKLKSALDTVQEYLGNEINIKDVPVIKADVGDSLSVLEMCKRTKLLLNCVGPYNLYGGEMIVINCIQCKTHCIDISAEIKYLDTVQANYFNVAREKGVYIIEACGLGSLPTDYGIALLMKKFPGGLESVEYFIEFIAESQRMTTGYGTYLSGVHSITDYFNSSEYRKQVEANVFRKKITDTSDSVTSYIKRFPERDVVILGV
;
A
#
# COMPACT_ATOMS: atom_id res chain seq x y z
N MET A 1 -8.27 -1.47 6.78
CA MET A 1 -8.64 -2.89 6.96
C MET A 1 -7.41 -3.67 7.42
N GLY A 2 -7.56 -4.74 8.20
CA GLY A 2 -6.42 -5.47 8.79
C GLY A 2 -5.94 -4.89 10.12
N ALA A 3 -6.80 -4.13 10.79
CA ALA A 3 -6.49 -3.32 11.99
C ALA A 3 -6.03 -4.13 13.21
N SER A 4 -6.37 -5.42 13.31
CA SER A 4 -5.96 -6.25 14.44
C SER A 4 -4.50 -6.73 14.37
N GLY A 5 -3.88 -6.68 13.19
CA GLY A 5 -2.48 -7.07 12.98
C GLY A 5 -1.49 -6.00 13.48
N LEU A 6 -0.21 -6.36 13.56
CA LEU A 6 0.83 -5.46 14.07
C LEU A 6 0.87 -4.13 13.29
N THR A 7 1.00 -4.19 11.97
CA THR A 7 1.04 -2.98 11.15
C THR A 7 -0.27 -2.20 11.15
N GLY A 8 -1.40 -2.91 11.24
CA GLY A 8 -2.71 -2.29 11.39
C GLY A 8 -2.82 -1.46 12.66
N ARG A 9 -2.21 -1.89 13.77
CA ARG A 9 -2.18 -1.12 15.03
C ARG A 9 -1.32 0.13 14.94
N TYR A 10 -0.14 0.04 14.34
CA TYR A 10 0.67 1.23 14.06
C TYR A 10 -0.06 2.21 13.14
N ALA A 11 -0.78 1.72 12.13
CA ALA A 11 -1.59 2.58 11.28
C ALA A 11 -2.73 3.28 12.05
N ILE A 12 -3.36 2.61 13.03
CA ILE A 12 -4.37 3.23 13.92
C ILE A 12 -3.73 4.36 14.73
N GLU A 13 -2.56 4.10 15.33
CA GLU A 13 -1.83 5.07 16.14
C GLU A 13 -1.48 6.32 15.32
N GLU A 14 -0.77 6.16 14.19
CA GLU A 14 -0.35 7.27 13.33
C GLU A 14 -1.55 8.04 12.73
N LEU A 15 -2.59 7.31 12.33
CA LEU A 15 -3.82 7.93 11.81
C LEU A 15 -4.52 8.75 12.90
N SER A 16 -4.47 8.32 14.16
CA SER A 16 -5.10 9.04 15.27
C SER A 16 -4.49 10.44 15.45
N TYR A 17 -3.17 10.56 15.37
CA TYR A 17 -2.47 11.85 15.39
C TYR A 17 -2.81 12.70 14.15
N SER A 18 -2.83 12.08 12.97
CA SER A 18 -3.14 12.77 11.71
C SER A 18 -4.59 13.25 11.61
N VAL A 19 -5.53 12.51 12.18
CA VAL A 19 -6.95 12.86 12.19
C VAL A 19 -7.23 14.02 13.15
N LYS A 20 -6.53 14.10 14.29
CA LYS A 20 -6.66 15.20 15.25
C LYS A 20 -6.43 16.57 14.58
N SER A 21 -5.52 16.65 13.61
CA SER A 21 -5.23 17.88 12.87
C SER A 21 -6.11 18.11 11.64
N SER A 22 -6.56 17.04 10.97
CA SER A 22 -7.29 17.12 9.69
C SER A 22 -8.81 17.04 9.80
N GLY A 23 -9.36 16.50 10.91
CA GLY A 23 -10.80 16.31 11.10
C GLY A 23 -11.42 15.19 10.24
N VAL A 24 -10.60 14.31 9.65
CA VAL A 24 -11.08 13.21 8.80
C VAL A 24 -11.81 12.15 9.63
N LYS A 25 -13.00 11.74 9.15
CA LYS A 25 -13.72 10.61 9.75
C LYS A 25 -13.09 9.30 9.31
N TRP A 26 -12.89 8.38 10.25
CA TRP A 26 -12.28 7.09 9.98
C TRP A 26 -12.93 5.97 10.79
N ALA A 27 -12.64 4.73 10.41
CA ALA A 27 -13.13 3.52 11.03
C ALA A 27 -12.09 2.42 10.86
N ILE A 28 -12.12 1.41 11.73
CA ILE A 28 -11.32 0.20 11.57
C ILE A 28 -12.16 -0.94 11.04
N ALA A 29 -11.54 -1.85 10.29
CA ALA A 29 -12.25 -2.96 9.67
C ALA A 29 -11.46 -4.27 9.66
N GLY A 30 -12.19 -5.36 9.76
CA GLY A 30 -11.66 -6.73 9.71
C GLY A 30 -12.72 -7.78 10.06
N ARG A 31 -12.33 -9.06 9.92
CA ARG A 31 -13.25 -10.20 10.05
C ARG A 31 -13.70 -10.51 11.49
N ASN A 32 -12.85 -10.23 12.48
CA ASN A 32 -13.11 -10.54 13.88
C ASN A 32 -13.27 -9.24 14.70
N LEU A 33 -14.51 -8.94 15.10
CA LEU A 33 -14.85 -7.71 15.82
C LEU A 33 -14.21 -7.61 17.21
N GLU A 34 -14.06 -8.74 17.92
CA GLU A 34 -13.45 -8.76 19.25
C GLU A 34 -11.96 -8.41 19.16
N LYS A 35 -11.25 -8.98 18.18
CA LYS A 35 -9.84 -8.65 17.92
C LYS A 35 -9.63 -7.19 17.49
N LEU A 36 -10.61 -6.60 16.81
CA LEU A 36 -10.58 -5.18 16.45
C LEU A 36 -10.75 -4.28 17.67
N LYS A 37 -11.69 -4.61 18.56
CA LYS A 37 -11.87 -3.89 19.83
C LYS A 37 -10.62 -4.00 20.71
N SER A 38 -10.09 -5.20 20.88
CA SER A 38 -8.84 -5.40 21.61
C SER A 38 -7.65 -4.64 21.01
N ALA A 39 -7.60 -4.49 19.68
CA ALA A 39 -6.58 -3.67 19.03
C ALA A 39 -6.74 -2.18 19.34
N LEU A 40 -7.98 -1.65 19.37
CA LEU A 40 -8.24 -0.28 19.83
C LEU A 40 -7.84 -0.11 21.29
N ASP A 41 -8.16 -1.07 22.16
CA ASP A 41 -7.78 -1.01 23.59
C ASP A 41 -6.25 -0.95 23.73
N THR A 42 -5.52 -1.82 23.03
CA THR A 42 -4.05 -1.80 23.01
C THR A 42 -3.50 -0.46 22.52
N VAL A 43 -3.99 0.07 21.40
CA VAL A 43 -3.48 1.34 20.86
C VAL A 43 -3.86 2.51 21.79
N GLN A 44 -5.03 2.47 22.42
CA GLN A 44 -5.47 3.48 23.37
C GLN A 44 -4.55 3.57 24.60
N GLU A 45 -4.01 2.44 25.07
CA GLU A 45 -3.03 2.42 26.16
C GLU A 45 -1.75 3.20 25.79
N TYR A 46 -1.27 3.05 24.54
CA TYR A 46 -0.10 3.79 24.05
C TYR A 46 -0.37 5.29 23.87
N LEU A 47 -1.56 5.65 23.36
CA LEU A 47 -1.96 7.05 23.16
C LEU A 47 -2.28 7.79 24.47
N GLY A 48 -2.53 7.06 25.56
CA GLY A 48 -2.89 7.63 26.85
C GLY A 48 -4.14 8.52 26.77
N ASN A 49 -4.11 9.68 27.43
CA ASN A 49 -5.22 10.63 27.46
C ASN A 49 -5.13 11.70 26.35
N GLU A 50 -4.11 11.66 25.49
CA GLU A 50 -3.89 12.70 24.49
C GLU A 50 -4.90 12.63 23.33
N ILE A 51 -5.29 11.40 22.96
CA ILE A 51 -6.22 11.09 21.88
C ILE A 51 -7.14 9.96 22.34
N ASN A 52 -8.46 10.17 22.26
CA ASN A 52 -9.46 9.12 22.52
C ASN A 52 -9.87 8.45 21.21
N ILE A 53 -9.61 7.15 21.10
CA ILE A 53 -9.96 6.30 19.96
C ILE A 53 -10.97 5.20 20.32
N LYS A 54 -11.47 5.14 21.56
CA LYS A 54 -12.41 4.09 22.00
C LYS A 54 -13.73 4.08 21.23
N ASP A 55 -14.16 5.24 20.77
CA ASP A 55 -15.41 5.43 20.03
C ASP A 55 -15.23 5.30 18.51
N VAL A 56 -14.04 4.92 18.04
CA VAL A 56 -13.77 4.71 16.61
C VAL A 56 -14.69 3.60 16.09
N PRO A 57 -15.49 3.85 15.03
CA PRO A 57 -16.38 2.85 14.48
C PRO A 57 -15.63 1.59 14.03
N VAL A 58 -16.21 0.44 14.35
CA VAL A 58 -15.69 -0.88 13.96
C VAL A 58 -16.61 -1.48 12.89
N ILE A 59 -16.04 -1.85 11.75
CA ILE A 59 -16.76 -2.43 10.61
C ILE A 59 -16.35 -3.89 10.46
N LYS A 60 -17.34 -4.80 10.43
CA LYS A 60 -17.11 -6.20 10.06
C LYS A 60 -16.91 -6.27 8.55
N ALA A 61 -15.74 -6.72 8.12
CA ALA A 61 -15.43 -6.95 6.71
C ALA A 61 -14.48 -8.15 6.61
N ASP A 62 -14.91 -9.19 5.91
CA ASP A 62 -14.15 -10.41 5.71
C ASP A 62 -13.78 -10.57 4.24
N VAL A 63 -12.50 -10.76 3.94
CA VAL A 63 -12.03 -11.00 2.58
C VAL A 63 -12.59 -12.28 1.96
N GLY A 64 -13.02 -13.24 2.81
CA GLY A 64 -13.76 -14.43 2.36
C GLY A 64 -15.23 -14.17 1.99
N ASP A 65 -15.74 -12.98 2.28
CA ASP A 65 -17.11 -12.54 1.95
C ASP A 65 -17.03 -11.21 1.19
N SER A 66 -16.98 -11.30 -0.14
CA SER A 66 -16.87 -10.12 -1.01
C SER A 66 -18.01 -9.11 -0.80
N LEU A 67 -19.21 -9.53 -0.41
CA LEU A 67 -20.31 -8.59 -0.15
C LEU A 67 -20.01 -7.74 1.08
N SER A 68 -19.44 -8.33 2.14
CA SER A 68 -19.03 -7.57 3.33
C SER A 68 -17.98 -6.50 3.01
N VAL A 69 -17.04 -6.80 2.10
CA VAL A 69 -16.01 -5.82 1.68
C VAL A 69 -16.62 -4.77 0.76
N LEU A 70 -17.51 -5.15 -0.15
CA LEU A 70 -18.25 -4.20 -1.00
C LEU A 70 -18.99 -3.16 -0.16
N GLU A 71 -19.75 -3.61 0.85
CA GLU A 71 -20.51 -2.75 1.76
C GLU A 71 -19.62 -1.85 2.61
N MET A 72 -18.43 -2.32 3.01
CA MET A 72 -17.42 -1.48 3.64
C MET A 72 -16.90 -0.40 2.67
N CYS A 73 -16.54 -0.78 1.44
CA CYS A 73 -16.01 0.15 0.44
C CYS A 73 -17.03 1.26 0.10
N LYS A 74 -18.32 0.94 -0.04
CA LYS A 74 -19.39 1.94 -0.26
C LYS A 74 -19.43 3.05 0.79
N ARG A 75 -18.91 2.79 2.00
CA ARG A 75 -18.95 3.72 3.14
C ARG A 75 -17.67 4.54 3.29
N THR A 76 -16.67 4.36 2.44
CA THR A 76 -15.39 5.08 2.52
C THR A 76 -14.91 5.60 1.17
N LYS A 77 -14.21 6.73 1.21
CA LYS A 77 -13.53 7.31 0.04
C LYS A 77 -12.12 6.77 -0.15
N LEU A 78 -11.48 6.33 0.94
CA LEU A 78 -10.12 5.83 0.96
C LEU A 78 -10.05 4.60 1.88
N LEU A 79 -9.43 3.54 1.40
CA LEU A 79 -9.14 2.34 2.13
C LEU A 79 -7.63 2.17 2.29
N LEU A 80 -7.17 2.16 3.55
CA LEU A 80 -5.83 1.66 3.87
C LEU A 80 -5.91 0.14 4.09
N ASN A 81 -5.29 -0.63 3.20
CA ASN A 81 -5.26 -2.08 3.26
C ASN A 81 -3.98 -2.56 3.95
N CYS A 82 -4.13 -3.19 5.12
CA CYS A 82 -3.05 -3.85 5.86
C CYS A 82 -3.31 -5.37 5.99
N VAL A 83 -4.09 -5.95 5.08
CA VAL A 83 -4.45 -7.38 5.10
C VAL A 83 -3.41 -8.20 4.35
N GLY A 84 -2.32 -8.53 5.05
CA GLY A 84 -1.27 -9.42 4.54
C GLY A 84 -1.37 -10.87 5.05
N PRO A 85 -0.90 -11.88 4.29
CA PRO A 85 -0.32 -11.77 2.95
C PRO A 85 -1.37 -11.46 1.88
N TYR A 86 -1.06 -10.51 0.99
CA TYR A 86 -1.96 -9.92 0.00
C TYR A 86 -2.32 -10.90 -1.11
N ASN A 87 -1.35 -11.69 -1.58
CA ASN A 87 -1.58 -12.74 -2.59
C ASN A 87 -2.54 -13.82 -2.09
N LEU A 88 -2.48 -14.14 -0.79
CA LEU A 88 -3.25 -15.24 -0.22
C LEU A 88 -4.60 -14.79 0.33
N TYR A 89 -4.67 -13.58 0.89
CA TYR A 89 -5.84 -13.11 1.64
C TYR A 89 -6.63 -12.04 0.88
N GLY A 90 -6.78 -12.23 -0.43
CA GLY A 90 -7.76 -11.49 -1.24
C GLY A 90 -7.39 -10.04 -1.49
N GLY A 91 -6.10 -9.72 -1.64
CA GLY A 91 -5.65 -8.37 -2.01
C GLY A 91 -6.34 -7.88 -3.29
N GLU A 92 -6.33 -8.67 -4.37
CA GLU A 92 -7.03 -8.33 -5.62
C GLU A 92 -8.54 -8.16 -5.42
N MET A 93 -9.14 -8.98 -4.57
CA MET A 93 -10.57 -8.89 -4.22
C MET A 93 -10.88 -7.52 -3.58
N ILE A 94 -10.01 -7.04 -2.69
CA ILE A 94 -10.14 -5.71 -2.09
C ILE A 94 -10.02 -4.63 -3.19
N VAL A 95 -9.02 -4.73 -4.06
CA VAL A 95 -8.77 -3.77 -5.15
C VAL A 95 -9.98 -3.68 -6.09
N ILE A 96 -10.54 -4.79 -6.55
CA ILE A 96 -11.68 -4.77 -7.46
C ILE A 96 -12.93 -4.16 -6.80
N ASN A 97 -13.18 -4.42 -5.51
CA ASN A 97 -14.29 -3.82 -4.77
C ASN A 97 -14.09 -2.31 -4.57
N CYS A 98 -12.86 -1.88 -4.28
CA CYS A 98 -12.51 -0.47 -4.22
C CYS A 98 -12.81 0.24 -5.56
N ILE A 99 -12.35 -0.34 -6.67
CA ILE A 99 -12.59 0.19 -8.02
C ILE A 99 -14.10 0.23 -8.35
N GLN A 100 -14.85 -0.81 -7.98
CA GLN A 100 -16.31 -0.84 -8.17
C GLN A 100 -17.03 0.27 -7.40
N CYS A 101 -16.62 0.52 -6.16
CA CYS A 101 -17.23 1.53 -5.28
C CYS A 101 -16.69 2.94 -5.47
N LYS A 102 -15.73 3.15 -6.39
CA LYS A 102 -14.97 4.40 -6.54
C LYS A 102 -14.26 4.84 -5.24
N THR A 103 -13.79 3.85 -4.48
CA THR A 103 -13.01 4.02 -3.26
C THR A 103 -11.54 3.91 -3.62
N HIS A 104 -10.73 4.88 -3.22
CA HIS A 104 -9.27 4.81 -3.39
C HIS A 104 -8.68 3.74 -2.47
N CYS A 105 -7.61 3.08 -2.91
CA CYS A 105 -6.94 2.04 -2.12
C CYS A 105 -5.47 2.37 -1.98
N ILE A 106 -4.96 2.28 -0.75
CA ILE A 106 -3.53 2.34 -0.45
C ILE A 106 -3.17 1.07 0.30
N ASP A 107 -2.07 0.43 -0.06
CA ASP A 107 -1.51 -0.69 0.70
C ASP A 107 -0.03 -0.51 0.99
N ILE A 108 0.50 -1.43 1.79
CA ILE A 108 1.90 -1.48 2.22
C ILE A 108 2.57 -2.78 1.77
N SER A 109 2.05 -3.40 0.70
CA SER A 109 2.48 -4.71 0.25
C SER A 109 3.93 -4.68 -0.27
N ALA A 110 4.66 -5.75 0.01
CA ALA A 110 5.98 -6.03 -0.60
C ALA A 110 5.94 -7.35 -1.38
N GLU A 111 4.74 -7.82 -1.74
CA GLU A 111 4.53 -9.06 -2.48
C GLU A 111 4.52 -8.78 -3.98
N ILE A 112 5.68 -8.91 -4.64
CA ILE A 112 5.90 -8.56 -6.05
C ILE A 112 4.81 -9.12 -6.97
N LYS A 113 4.44 -10.39 -6.80
CA LYS A 113 3.38 -11.01 -7.61
C LYS A 113 2.03 -10.32 -7.44
N TYR A 114 1.68 -9.90 -6.23
CA TYR A 114 0.43 -9.17 -5.98
C TYR A 114 0.47 -7.83 -6.71
N LEU A 115 1.58 -7.09 -6.55
CA LEU A 115 1.80 -5.79 -7.18
C LEU A 115 1.68 -5.88 -8.71
N ASP A 116 2.44 -6.80 -9.32
CA ASP A 116 2.43 -7.01 -10.76
C ASP A 116 1.04 -7.40 -11.27
N THR A 117 0.35 -8.29 -10.54
CA THR A 117 -0.99 -8.76 -10.92
C THR A 117 -2.00 -7.63 -10.86
N VAL A 118 -1.96 -6.81 -9.80
CA VAL A 118 -2.89 -5.69 -9.63
C VAL A 118 -2.68 -4.65 -10.73
N GLN A 119 -1.43 -4.31 -11.03
CA GLN A 119 -1.10 -3.35 -12.08
C GLN A 119 -1.51 -3.87 -13.46
N ALA A 120 -1.16 -5.12 -13.79
CA ALA A 120 -1.49 -5.71 -15.08
C ALA A 120 -3.00 -5.76 -15.32
N ASN A 121 -3.77 -6.17 -14.31
CA ASN A 121 -5.19 -6.45 -14.46
C ASN A 121 -6.08 -5.21 -14.27
N TYR A 122 -5.70 -4.28 -13.38
CA TYR A 122 -6.62 -3.23 -12.92
C TYR A 122 -6.23 -1.81 -13.29
N PHE A 123 -5.04 -1.56 -13.86
CA PHE A 123 -4.58 -0.20 -14.21
C PHE A 123 -5.58 0.58 -15.08
N ASN A 124 -6.04 -0.02 -16.19
CA ASN A 124 -6.92 0.67 -17.12
C ASN A 124 -8.30 0.96 -16.51
N VAL A 125 -8.91 -0.02 -15.84
CA VAL A 125 -10.23 0.15 -15.23
C VAL A 125 -10.21 1.12 -14.04
N ALA A 126 -9.15 1.11 -13.24
CA ALA A 126 -8.97 2.08 -12.16
C ALA A 126 -8.87 3.51 -12.72
N ARG A 127 -8.09 3.70 -13.79
CA ARG A 127 -7.98 4.98 -14.50
C ARG A 127 -9.32 5.45 -15.07
N GLU A 128 -10.04 4.58 -15.76
CA GLU A 128 -11.35 4.89 -16.35
C GLU A 128 -12.38 5.30 -15.30
N LYS A 129 -12.31 4.68 -14.11
CA LYS A 129 -13.22 5.01 -13.00
C LYS A 129 -12.75 6.17 -12.11
N GLY A 130 -11.56 6.73 -12.37
CA GLY A 130 -10.98 7.80 -11.57
C GLY A 130 -10.62 7.37 -10.14
N VAL A 131 -10.11 6.13 -9.99
CA VAL A 131 -9.76 5.55 -8.69
C VAL A 131 -8.25 5.43 -8.57
N TYR A 132 -7.67 6.02 -7.53
CA TYR A 132 -6.27 5.80 -7.16
C TYR A 132 -6.11 4.46 -6.45
N ILE A 133 -5.24 3.61 -6.97
CA ILE A 133 -4.72 2.42 -6.30
C ILE A 133 -3.21 2.70 -6.14
N ILE A 134 -2.73 2.80 -4.90
CA ILE A 134 -1.34 3.10 -4.59
C ILE A 134 -0.80 1.96 -3.77
N GLU A 135 0.18 1.26 -4.30
CA GLU A 135 0.69 0.04 -3.70
C GLU A 135 2.00 0.31 -2.99
N ALA A 136 2.48 -0.65 -2.19
CA ALA A 136 3.81 -0.62 -1.60
C ALA A 136 4.14 0.66 -0.80
N CYS A 137 3.16 1.31 -0.16
CA CYS A 137 3.37 2.51 0.66
C CYS A 137 3.99 2.20 2.03
N GLY A 138 5.00 1.34 2.07
CA GLY A 138 5.76 0.98 3.26
C GLY A 138 7.15 1.61 3.27
N LEU A 139 7.92 1.27 4.32
CA LEU A 139 9.28 1.78 4.54
C LEU A 139 10.24 1.53 3.37
N GLY A 140 10.06 0.43 2.64
CA GLY A 140 10.94 0.06 1.52
C GLY A 140 10.82 0.96 0.28
N SER A 141 9.70 1.67 0.14
CA SER A 141 9.35 2.36 -1.11
C SER A 141 9.04 3.83 -0.90
N LEU A 142 8.27 4.19 0.14
CA LEU A 142 7.85 5.58 0.37
C LEU A 142 9.03 6.57 0.48
N PRO A 143 10.09 6.30 1.29
CA PRO A 143 11.23 7.20 1.38
C PRO A 143 11.94 7.36 0.03
N THR A 144 12.04 6.28 -0.73
CA THR A 144 12.66 6.26 -2.06
C THR A 144 11.87 7.09 -3.06
N ASP A 145 10.56 6.84 -3.17
CA ASP A 145 9.65 7.58 -4.06
C ASP A 145 9.64 9.07 -3.74
N TYR A 146 9.54 9.41 -2.45
CA TYR A 146 9.56 10.80 -2.01
C TYR A 146 10.91 11.46 -2.28
N GLY A 147 12.02 10.75 -2.02
CA GLY A 147 13.38 11.21 -2.30
C GLY A 147 13.58 11.50 -3.79
N ILE A 148 13.20 10.57 -4.66
CA ILE A 148 13.27 10.74 -6.12
C ILE A 148 12.42 11.93 -6.56
N ALA A 149 11.18 12.05 -6.07
CA ALA A 149 10.30 13.15 -6.41
C ALA A 149 10.87 14.52 -5.99
N LEU A 150 11.54 14.61 -4.83
CA LEU A 150 12.24 15.82 -4.39
C LEU A 150 13.47 16.13 -5.25
N LEU A 151 14.26 15.11 -5.60
CA LEU A 151 15.43 15.27 -6.47
C LEU A 151 15.01 15.76 -7.85
N MET A 152 14.00 15.16 -8.46
CA MET A 152 13.47 15.60 -9.76
C MET A 152 13.02 17.07 -9.77
N LYS A 153 12.51 17.60 -8.65
CA LYS A 153 12.14 19.02 -8.54
C LYS A 153 13.35 19.94 -8.42
N LYS A 154 14.43 19.48 -7.81
CA LYS A 154 15.65 20.27 -7.56
C LYS A 154 16.69 20.18 -8.67
N PHE A 155 16.66 19.11 -9.47
CA PHE A 155 17.58 18.88 -10.57
C PHE A 155 16.87 19.16 -11.91
N PRO A 156 17.11 20.33 -12.54
CA PRO A 156 16.47 20.70 -13.81
C PRO A 156 16.93 19.88 -15.02
N GLY A 157 17.98 19.06 -14.86
CA GLY A 157 18.46 18.10 -15.87
C GLY A 157 17.77 16.73 -15.77
N GLY A 158 18.26 15.76 -16.55
CA GLY A 158 17.88 14.36 -16.36
C GLY A 158 18.47 13.82 -15.06
N LEU A 159 17.66 13.12 -14.26
CA LEU A 159 18.14 12.34 -13.13
C LEU A 159 18.43 10.94 -13.63
N GLU A 160 19.70 10.58 -13.74
CA GLU A 160 20.13 9.36 -14.40
C GLU A 160 20.22 8.17 -13.43
N SER A 161 20.82 8.38 -12.27
CA SER A 161 20.89 7.39 -11.20
C SER A 161 20.71 8.05 -9.83
N VAL A 162 20.15 7.29 -8.90
CA VAL A 162 20.04 7.65 -7.49
C VAL A 162 20.40 6.42 -6.69
N GLU A 163 21.40 6.56 -5.83
CA GLU A 163 21.73 5.56 -4.83
C GLU A 163 21.25 6.07 -3.48
N TYR A 164 20.54 5.23 -2.73
CA TYR A 164 20.11 5.52 -1.37
C TYR A 164 20.49 4.36 -0.47
N PHE A 165 20.80 4.70 0.78
CA PHE A 165 21.23 3.74 1.78
C PHE A 165 20.28 3.84 2.97
N ILE A 166 19.83 2.69 3.48
CA ILE A 166 19.06 2.59 4.71
C ILE A 166 19.91 1.83 5.72
N GLU A 167 20.15 2.45 6.87
CA GLU A 167 20.77 1.80 8.01
C GLU A 167 19.70 1.51 9.07
N PHE A 168 19.57 0.23 9.44
CA PHE A 168 18.68 -0.17 10.53
C PHE A 168 19.45 -0.14 11.84
N ILE A 169 19.25 0.92 12.61
CA ILE A 169 19.82 1.05 13.95
C ILE A 169 18.85 0.41 14.94
N ALA A 170 19.14 -0.82 15.36
CA ALA A 170 18.36 -1.50 16.39
C ALA A 170 18.94 -1.15 17.77
N GLU A 171 18.28 -0.27 18.52
CA GLU A 171 18.68 0.06 19.91
C GLU A 171 18.48 -1.12 20.88
N SER A 172 17.69 -2.12 20.50
CA SER A 172 17.49 -3.36 21.26
C SER A 172 17.68 -4.60 20.38
N GLN A 173 18.17 -5.70 20.96
CA GLN A 173 18.35 -6.98 20.25
C GLN A 173 17.03 -7.68 19.85
N ARG A 174 15.88 -7.01 19.98
CA ARG A 174 14.56 -7.58 19.70
C ARG A 174 13.86 -6.81 18.58
N MET A 175 14.22 -7.11 17.33
CA MET A 175 13.35 -6.81 16.20
C MET A 175 12.11 -7.71 16.28
N THR A 176 10.93 -7.12 16.36
CA THR A 176 9.65 -7.86 16.30
C THR A 176 9.04 -7.72 14.91
N THR A 177 8.54 -8.83 14.37
CA THR A 177 7.81 -8.85 13.09
C THR A 177 6.43 -9.46 13.29
N GLY A 178 5.46 -8.98 12.50
CA GLY A 178 4.12 -9.55 12.50
C GLY A 178 4.07 -10.87 11.74
N TYR A 179 3.20 -11.79 12.16
CA TYR A 179 3.00 -13.07 11.46
C TYR A 179 2.65 -12.89 9.97
N GLY A 180 1.79 -11.92 9.65
CA GLY A 180 1.44 -11.60 8.27
C GLY A 180 2.65 -11.14 7.46
N THR A 181 3.49 -10.27 8.02
CA THR A 181 4.74 -9.80 7.40
C THR A 181 5.73 -10.95 7.16
N TYR A 182 5.91 -11.83 8.16
CA TYR A 182 6.77 -13.01 8.02
C TYR A 182 6.31 -13.92 6.87
N LEU A 183 5.02 -14.26 6.83
CA LEU A 183 4.46 -15.07 5.74
C LEU A 183 4.61 -14.39 4.38
N SER A 184 4.35 -13.08 4.31
CA SER A 184 4.52 -12.30 3.08
C SER A 184 5.96 -12.41 2.58
N GLY A 185 6.96 -12.30 3.47
CA GLY A 185 8.37 -12.47 3.13
C GLY A 185 8.70 -13.86 2.57
N VAL A 186 8.19 -14.94 3.20
CA VAL A 186 8.37 -16.31 2.70
C VAL A 186 7.76 -16.50 1.32
N HIS A 187 6.53 -16.00 1.12
CA HIS A 187 5.83 -16.12 -0.16
C HIS A 187 6.48 -15.26 -1.26
N SER A 188 6.94 -14.06 -0.94
CA SER A 188 7.65 -13.18 -1.89
C SER A 188 8.88 -13.86 -2.51
N ILE A 189 9.64 -14.64 -1.73
CA ILE A 189 10.80 -15.39 -2.26
C ILE A 189 10.34 -16.45 -3.27
N THR A 190 9.26 -17.16 -2.97
CA THR A 190 8.73 -18.22 -3.85
C THR A 190 8.10 -17.64 -5.12
N ASP A 191 7.40 -16.51 -4.99
CA ASP A 191 6.72 -15.82 -6.08
C ASP A 191 7.70 -15.03 -6.97
N TYR A 192 8.86 -14.62 -6.46
CA TYR A 192 9.90 -13.96 -7.25
C TYR A 192 10.30 -14.78 -8.48
N PHE A 193 10.38 -16.10 -8.34
CA PHE A 193 10.72 -17.01 -9.44
C PHE A 193 9.58 -17.21 -10.46
N ASN A 194 8.34 -16.83 -10.11
CA ASN A 194 7.14 -17.11 -10.90
C ASN A 194 6.44 -15.86 -11.46
N SER A 195 6.99 -14.65 -11.26
CA SER A 195 6.35 -13.37 -11.61
C SER A 195 6.69 -12.83 -13.02
N SER A 196 7.45 -13.58 -13.82
CA SER A 196 7.97 -13.08 -15.12
C SER A 196 6.88 -12.75 -16.15
N GLU A 197 5.73 -13.40 -16.10
CA GLU A 197 4.64 -13.17 -17.07
C GLU A 197 3.90 -11.86 -16.80
N TYR A 198 3.56 -11.59 -15.54
CA TYR A 198 2.86 -10.36 -15.15
C TYR A 198 3.73 -9.12 -15.38
N ARG A 199 5.03 -9.18 -15.06
CA ARG A 199 5.96 -8.07 -15.35
C ARG A 199 5.96 -7.67 -16.82
N LYS A 200 5.99 -8.65 -17.74
CA LYS A 200 5.90 -8.37 -19.19
C LYS A 200 4.60 -7.66 -19.57
N GLN A 201 3.49 -8.01 -18.94
CA GLN A 201 2.20 -7.37 -19.18
C GLN A 201 2.17 -5.93 -18.64
N VAL A 202 2.72 -5.71 -17.44
CA VAL A 202 2.86 -4.36 -16.86
C VAL A 202 3.73 -3.48 -17.76
N GLU A 203 4.88 -3.98 -18.20
CA GLU A 203 5.78 -3.28 -19.14
C GLU A 203 5.11 -2.94 -20.47
N ALA A 204 4.26 -3.81 -21.00
CA ALA A 204 3.58 -3.58 -22.28
C ALA A 204 2.40 -2.61 -22.16
N ASN A 205 1.63 -2.68 -21.07
CA ASN A 205 0.31 -2.07 -20.98
C ASN A 205 0.22 -0.87 -20.03
N VAL A 206 1.08 -0.82 -19.01
CA VAL A 206 1.10 0.23 -17.99
C VAL A 206 2.18 1.26 -18.31
N PHE A 207 3.40 0.77 -18.57
CA PHE A 207 4.50 1.63 -18.93
C PHE A 207 4.46 1.95 -20.43
N ARG A 208 4.38 3.25 -20.78
CA ARG A 208 4.35 3.68 -22.19
C ARG A 208 5.70 3.58 -22.91
N LYS A 209 6.77 3.17 -22.22
CA LYS A 209 8.10 2.93 -22.77
C LYS A 209 8.65 1.63 -22.16
N LYS A 210 9.22 0.76 -23.01
CA LYS A 210 9.98 -0.41 -22.55
C LYS A 210 11.14 0.06 -21.67
N ILE A 211 11.34 -0.62 -20.53
CA ILE A 211 12.60 -0.62 -19.80
C ILE A 211 13.58 -1.33 -20.74
N THR A 212 14.45 -0.58 -21.43
CA THR A 212 15.42 -1.20 -22.34
C THR A 212 16.41 -2.02 -21.55
N ASP A 213 16.67 -3.27 -21.98
CA ASP A 213 17.77 -4.11 -21.50
C ASP A 213 19.04 -3.27 -21.39
N THR A 214 19.50 -3.05 -20.16
CA THR A 214 20.70 -2.27 -19.86
C THR A 214 21.92 -3.13 -20.18
N SER A 215 22.28 -3.24 -21.47
CA SER A 215 23.61 -3.73 -21.83
C SER A 215 24.61 -2.59 -21.98
N ASP A 216 24.25 -1.39 -22.44
CA ASP A 216 25.27 -0.36 -22.69
C ASP A 216 24.77 1.08 -22.50
N SER A 217 25.40 1.79 -21.56
CA SER A 217 25.49 3.25 -21.40
C SER A 217 24.18 4.06 -21.36
N VAL A 218 23.63 4.24 -20.15
CA VAL A 218 23.45 5.53 -19.44
C VAL A 218 23.52 6.79 -20.32
N THR A 219 22.61 6.95 -21.28
CA THR A 219 22.38 8.23 -21.94
C THR A 219 20.98 8.26 -22.58
N SER A 220 20.16 9.22 -22.14
CA SER A 220 18.92 9.72 -22.77
C SER A 220 17.57 9.33 -22.12
N TYR A 221 17.37 9.70 -20.85
CA TYR A 221 16.02 9.82 -20.28
C TYR A 221 15.65 11.27 -19.94
N ILE A 222 15.07 11.97 -20.93
CA ILE A 222 14.28 13.19 -20.71
C ILE A 222 12.96 13.07 -21.50
N LYS A 223 11.82 13.06 -20.79
CA LYS A 223 10.73 14.03 -21.00
C LYS A 223 9.62 13.90 -19.95
N ARG A 224 9.27 15.08 -19.42
CA ARG A 224 8.14 15.47 -18.55
C ARG A 224 6.90 14.57 -18.59
N PHE A 225 6.26 14.43 -17.42
CA PHE A 225 4.83 14.15 -17.30
C PHE A 225 4.05 15.48 -17.17
N PRO A 226 3.71 16.18 -18.27
CA PRO A 226 2.67 17.18 -18.19
C PRO A 226 1.33 16.42 -18.13
N GLU A 227 0.53 16.73 -17.11
CA GLU A 227 -0.90 16.37 -17.01
C GLU A 227 -1.22 14.87 -16.85
N ARG A 228 -1.23 14.35 -15.61
CA ARG A 228 -2.00 13.12 -15.29
C ARG A 228 -2.62 13.14 -13.89
N ASP A 229 -3.92 12.88 -13.87
CA ASP A 229 -4.79 12.82 -12.70
C ASP A 229 -4.75 11.47 -11.96
N VAL A 230 -3.89 10.50 -12.28
CA VAL A 230 -3.80 9.24 -11.49
C VAL A 230 -2.36 8.76 -11.39
N VAL A 231 -1.87 8.67 -10.15
CA VAL A 231 -0.58 8.09 -9.78
C VAL A 231 -0.85 6.75 -9.10
N ILE A 232 -0.40 5.66 -9.73
CA ILE A 232 -0.11 4.39 -9.04
C ILE A 232 1.38 4.45 -8.76
N LEU A 233 1.78 4.64 -7.49
CA LEU A 233 3.14 4.37 -7.06
C LEU A 233 3.16 2.88 -6.71
N GLY A 234 3.94 2.13 -7.48
CA GLY A 234 4.38 0.79 -7.17
C GLY A 234 5.80 0.74 -7.72
N VAL A 235 6.77 0.49 -6.85
CA VAL A 235 8.20 0.41 -7.20
C VAL A 235 8.50 -0.92 -7.84
#